data_AF-A0A9D7P2A1-F1
#
_entry.id   AF-A0A9D7P2A1-F1
#
_cell.length_a   1.000
_cell.length_b   1.000
_cell.length_c   1.000
_cell.angle_alpha   90.00
_cell.angle_beta   90.00
_cell.angle_gamma   90.00
#
_symmetry.space_group_name_H-M   'P 1'
#
loop_
_entity.id
_entity.type
_entity.pdbx_description
1 polymer ?
#
loop_
_entity_poly.entity_id
_entity_poly.type
_entity_poly.pdbx_seq_one_letter_code
_entity_poly.pdbx_strand_id
1 'polypeptide(L)'
;MPKRVQLRRSKGWRKPEGVVVVSRPGRWGNPFRVGDFGIRSAADAVQRYREWLDGRVVGPKPPTDFSVLAGHDLACWCSLDQPCHADVLLKLAND
;
A
#
# COMPACT_ATOMS: atom_id res chain seq x y z
N MET A 1 -8.72 15.62 2.01
CA MET A 1 -7.48 14.93 1.60
C MET A 1 -7.57 13.50 2.07
N PRO A 2 -7.51 12.50 1.17
CA PRO A 2 -7.58 11.10 1.56
C PRO A 2 -6.43 10.69 2.48
N LYS A 3 -6.69 9.72 3.37
CA LYS A 3 -5.74 9.29 4.40
C LYS A 3 -5.56 7.78 4.45
N ARG A 4 -4.45 7.37 5.07
CA ARG A 4 -4.17 5.96 5.35
C ARG A 4 -4.97 5.50 6.56
N VAL A 5 -5.55 4.31 6.46
CA VAL A 5 -6.28 3.61 7.53
C VAL A 5 -5.58 2.29 7.84
N GLN A 6 -5.37 2.00 9.12
CA GLN A 6 -4.86 0.70 9.55
C GLN A 6 -6.01 -0.30 9.73
N LEU A 7 -5.90 -1.47 9.10
CA LEU A 7 -6.82 -2.59 9.29
C LEU A 7 -6.69 -3.21 10.69
N ARG A 8 -7.83 -3.30 11.36
CA ARG A 8 -8.13 -3.90 12.68
C ARG A 8 -8.53 -5.39 12.63
N ARG A 9 -8.07 -6.24 13.55
CA ARG A 9 -8.82 -7.48 13.94
C ARG A 9 -9.35 -7.45 15.37
N SER A 10 -9.16 -6.34 16.08
CA SER A 10 -9.65 -6.17 17.44
C SER A 10 -11.19 -6.23 17.48
N LYS A 11 -11.73 -6.89 18.51
CA LYS A 11 -13.19 -7.01 18.72
C LYS A 11 -13.86 -5.62 18.62
N GLY A 12 -14.96 -5.54 17.88
CA GLY A 12 -15.71 -4.30 17.66
C GLY A 12 -15.18 -3.38 16.56
N TRP A 13 -13.96 -3.58 16.06
CA TRP A 13 -13.45 -2.77 14.95
C TRP A 13 -14.21 -3.07 13.65
N ARG A 14 -14.49 -2.02 12.89
CA ARG A 14 -15.07 -2.08 11.55
C ARG A 14 -14.28 -1.18 10.62
N LYS A 15 -14.03 -1.66 9.40
CA LYS A 15 -13.47 -0.82 8.34
C LYS A 15 -14.47 0.30 8.05
N PRO A 16 -14.05 1.58 8.07
CA PRO A 16 -14.97 2.66 7.71
C PRO A 16 -15.52 2.49 6.28
N GLU A 17 -16.70 3.05 6.07
CA GLU A 17 -17.35 3.11 4.76
C GLU A 17 -16.48 3.90 3.76
N GLY A 18 -16.55 3.54 2.47
CA GLY A 18 -15.75 4.18 1.42
C GLY A 18 -14.25 3.85 1.42
N VAL A 19 -13.68 3.31 2.51
CA VAL A 19 -12.24 2.99 2.56
C VAL A 19 -11.92 1.80 1.66
N VAL A 20 -10.97 1.97 0.73
CA VAL A 20 -10.52 0.94 -0.21
C VAL A 20 -9.42 0.09 0.41
N VAL A 21 -9.56 -1.23 0.39
CA VAL A 21 -8.53 -2.16 0.91
C VAL A 21 -7.43 -2.35 -0.14
N VAL A 22 -6.22 -1.92 0.20
CA VAL A 22 -5.03 -2.06 -0.66
C VAL A 22 -4.06 -3.13 -0.12
N SER A 23 -4.51 -3.95 0.82
CA SER A 23 -3.70 -5.03 1.39
C SER A 23 -3.22 -6.03 0.33
N ARG A 24 -2.16 -6.74 0.65
CA ARG A 24 -1.36 -7.51 -0.29
C ARG A 24 -2.09 -8.49 -1.24
N PRO A 25 -3.09 -9.27 -0.79
CA PRO A 25 -3.75 -10.20 -1.69
C PRO A 25 -4.46 -9.52 -2.88
N GLY A 26 -4.71 -8.21 -2.81
CA GLY A 26 -5.38 -7.45 -3.86
C GLY A 26 -4.42 -6.84 -4.90
N ARG A 27 -5.02 -6.28 -5.96
CA ARG A 27 -4.36 -5.58 -7.08
C ARG A 27 -3.31 -4.55 -6.67
N TRP A 28 -3.51 -3.91 -5.53
CA TRP A 28 -2.71 -2.77 -5.03
C TRP A 28 -1.64 -3.19 -4.01
N GLY A 29 -1.49 -4.50 -3.79
CA GLY A 29 -0.63 -5.04 -2.78
C GLY A 29 0.86 -4.83 -3.06
N ASN A 30 1.65 -4.56 -2.02
CA ASN A 30 3.10 -4.63 -2.13
C ASN A 30 3.56 -6.09 -2.34
N PRO A 31 4.18 -6.47 -3.48
CA PRO A 31 4.64 -7.83 -3.69
C PRO A 31 5.93 -8.15 -2.93
N PHE A 32 6.56 -7.18 -2.27
CA PHE A 32 7.82 -7.34 -1.54
C PHE A 32 7.62 -7.37 -0.01
N ARG A 33 8.28 -8.29 0.69
CA ARG A 33 8.22 -8.50 2.15
C ARG A 33 9.51 -8.09 2.84
N VAL A 34 9.38 -7.61 4.07
CA VAL A 34 10.49 -7.67 5.03
C VAL A 34 10.92 -9.13 5.20
N GLY A 35 12.21 -9.41 5.04
CA GLY A 35 12.79 -10.75 5.04
C GLY A 35 13.05 -11.33 3.65
N ASP A 36 12.50 -10.74 2.58
CA ASP A 36 12.93 -11.07 1.22
C ASP A 36 14.39 -10.59 1.00
N PHE A 37 15.08 -11.16 0.01
CA PHE A 37 16.48 -10.82 -0.28
C PHE A 37 16.65 -9.31 -0.53
N GLY A 38 17.49 -8.66 0.28
CA GLY A 38 17.75 -7.23 0.18
C GLY A 38 16.64 -6.33 0.76
N ILE A 39 15.71 -6.87 1.56
CA ILE A 39 14.64 -6.10 2.21
C ILE A 39 14.64 -6.39 3.71
N ARG A 40 15.26 -5.49 4.48
CA ARG A 40 15.46 -5.63 5.93
C ARG A 40 14.44 -4.85 6.75
N SER A 41 13.76 -3.88 6.14
CA SER A 41 12.83 -3.00 6.83
C SER A 41 11.55 -2.72 6.02
N ALA A 42 10.53 -2.18 6.70
CA ALA A 42 9.32 -1.68 6.02
C ALA A 42 9.66 -0.55 5.03
N ALA A 43 10.64 0.29 5.35
CA ALA A 43 11.13 1.32 4.44
C ALA A 43 11.70 0.71 3.16
N ASP A 44 12.53 -0.34 3.28
CA ASP A 44 13.11 -1.05 2.13
C ASP A 44 12.00 -1.66 1.25
N ALA A 45 10.97 -2.25 1.87
CA ALA A 45 9.85 -2.84 1.16
C ALA A 45 9.04 -1.78 0.40
N VAL A 46 8.84 -0.59 0.99
CA VAL A 46 8.15 0.53 0.35
C VAL A 46 8.99 1.16 -0.74
N GLN A 47 10.31 1.28 -0.56
CA GLN A 47 11.22 1.75 -1.59
C GLN A 47 11.20 0.79 -2.79
N ARG A 48 11.32 -0.51 -2.55
CA ARG A 48 11.24 -1.53 -3.60
C ARG A 48 9.91 -1.47 -4.34
N TYR A 49 8.82 -1.22 -3.63
CA TYR A 49 7.50 -1.02 -4.22
C TYR A 49 7.45 0.16 -5.18
N ARG A 50 8.05 1.31 -4.82
CA ARG A 50 8.17 2.47 -5.72
C ARG A 50 8.98 2.13 -6.97
N GLU A 51 10.14 1.51 -6.78
CA GLU A 51 11.01 1.11 -7.89
C GLU A 51 10.33 0.13 -8.84
N TRP A 52 9.48 -0.75 -8.33
CA TRP A 52 8.68 -1.68 -9.12
C TRP A 52 7.57 -0.98 -9.92
N LEU A 53 6.86 -0.03 -9.30
CA LEU A 53 5.87 0.79 -10.03
C LEU A 53 6.53 1.65 -11.12
N ASP A 54 7.76 2.12 -10.88
CA ASP A 54 8.55 2.89 -11.84
C ASP A 54 9.28 2.01 -12.88
N GLY A 55 9.13 0.68 -12.83
CA GLY A 55 9.77 -0.25 -13.77
C GLY A 55 11.28 -0.46 -13.57
N ARG A 56 11.88 0.05 -12.49
CA ARG A 56 13.31 -0.15 -12.16
C ARG A 56 13.60 -1.52 -11.55
N VAL A 57 12.58 -2.19 -11.02
CA VAL A 57 12.67 -3.51 -10.38
C VAL A 57 11.66 -4.47 -11.01
N VAL A 58 12.13 -5.68 -11.31
CA VAL A 58 11.29 -6.75 -11.83
C VAL A 58 10.41 -7.35 -10.73
N GLY A 59 9.15 -7.61 -11.05
CA GLY A 59 8.17 -8.25 -10.18
C GLY A 59 6.94 -8.69 -10.96
N PRO A 60 5.82 -8.99 -10.29
CA PRO A 60 4.53 -9.20 -10.95
C PRO A 60 4.13 -8.00 -11.82
N LYS A 61 3.19 -8.18 -12.75
CA LYS A 61 2.69 -7.06 -13.57
C LYS A 61 2.12 -5.95 -12.66
N PRO A 62 2.70 -4.72 -12.66
CA PRO A 62 2.20 -3.65 -11.81
C PRO A 62 0.86 -3.10 -12.30
N PRO A 63 0.01 -2.59 -11.40
CA PRO A 63 -1.11 -1.75 -11.81
C PRO A 63 -0.57 -0.45 -12.42
N THR A 64 -1.20 0.02 -13.50
CA THR A 64 -0.79 1.23 -14.22
C THR A 64 -1.81 2.37 -14.15
N ASP A 65 -3.00 2.11 -13.62
CA ASP A 65 -4.08 3.08 -13.46
C ASP A 65 -4.49 3.12 -11.99
N PHE A 66 -4.34 4.29 -11.38
CA PHE A 66 -4.65 4.58 -9.98
C PHE A 66 -5.86 5.50 -9.82
N SER A 67 -6.50 5.94 -10.91
CA SER A 67 -7.61 6.90 -10.89
C SER A 67 -8.78 6.43 -10.03
N VAL A 68 -9.04 5.13 -9.98
CA VAL A 68 -10.07 4.50 -9.15
C VAL A 68 -9.82 4.63 -7.64
N LEU A 69 -8.62 5.05 -7.23
CA LEU A 69 -8.27 5.32 -5.83
C LEU A 69 -8.40 6.80 -5.47
N ALA A 70 -8.57 7.69 -6.45
CA ALA A 70 -8.66 9.12 -6.23
C ALA A 70 -9.83 9.45 -5.28
N GLY A 71 -9.59 10.32 -4.31
CA GLY A 71 -10.60 10.71 -3.33
C GLY A 71 -10.94 9.65 -2.26
N HIS A 72 -10.34 8.46 -2.29
CA HIS A 72 -10.64 7.39 -1.34
C HIS A 72 -9.54 7.21 -0.27
N ASP A 73 -9.96 7.02 0.97
CA ASP A 73 -9.07 6.54 2.04
C ASP A 73 -8.58 5.12 1.71
N LEU A 74 -7.31 4.83 2.00
CA LEU A 74 -6.69 3.54 1.68
C LEU A 74 -6.33 2.75 2.94
N ALA A 75 -6.72 1.47 2.98
CA ALA A 75 -6.50 0.59 4.12
C ALA A 75 -5.45 -0.50 3.89
N CYS A 76 -4.52 -0.62 4.83
CA CYS A 76 -3.52 -1.68 4.90
C CYS A 76 -3.33 -2.18 6.34
N TRP A 77 -2.67 -3.32 6.53
CA TRP A 77 -2.35 -3.88 7.86
C TRP A 77 -1.15 -3.22 8.55
N CYS A 78 -0.31 -2.50 7.80
CA CYS A 78 0.88 -1.83 8.34
C CYS A 78 0.49 -0.82 9.43
N SER A 79 1.30 -0.75 10.49
CA SER A 79 1.13 0.24 11.55
C SER A 79 1.27 1.67 11.01
N LEU A 80 0.53 2.62 11.60
CA LEU A 80 0.48 4.01 11.12
C LEU A 80 1.76 4.80 11.39
N ASP A 81 2.61 4.32 12.30
CA ASP A 81 3.93 4.85 12.64
C ASP A 81 5.06 4.29 11.76
N GLN A 82 4.74 3.39 10.83
CA GLN A 82 5.70 2.77 9.91
C GLN A 82 5.43 3.14 8.45
N PRO A 83 6.45 3.13 7.57
CA PRO A 83 6.25 3.28 6.13
C PRO A 83 5.25 2.25 5.58
N CYS A 84 4.38 2.68 4.67
CA CYS A 84 3.43 1.79 4.01
C CYS A 84 3.30 2.08 2.52
N HIS A 85 3.00 1.04 1.74
CA HIS A 85 2.75 1.18 0.30
C HIS A 85 1.45 1.94 0.02
N ALA A 86 0.51 1.96 0.96
CA ALA A 86 -0.70 2.78 0.87
C ALA A 86 -0.38 4.28 0.79
N ASP A 87 0.71 4.74 1.43
CA ASP A 87 1.13 6.14 1.34
C ASP A 87 1.64 6.48 -0.08
N VAL A 88 2.27 5.52 -0.76
CA VAL A 88 2.70 5.66 -2.17
C VAL A 88 1.47 5.76 -3.08
N LEU A 89 0.48 4.89 -2.87
CA LEU A 89 -0.75 4.89 -3.65
C LEU A 89 -1.59 6.16 -3.42
N LEU A 90 -1.67 6.65 -2.18
CA LEU A 90 -2.34 7.93 -1.87
C LEU A 90 -1.72 9.08 -2.66
N LYS A 91 -0.39 9.12 -2.75
CA LYS A 91 0.33 10.12 -3.54
C LYS A 91 0.00 9.96 -5.03
N LEU A 92 0.20 8.77 -5.61
CA LEU A 92 -0.02 8.51 -7.04
C LEU A 92 -1.46 8.73 -7.50
N ALA A 93 -2.45 8.59 -6.62
CA ALA A 93 -3.86 8.72 -6.96
C ALA A 93 -4.41 10.15 -6.81
N ASN A 94 -3.67 11.06 -6.16
CA ASN A 94 -4.15 12.41 -5.86
C ASN A 94 -3.16 13.53 -6.26
N ASP A 95 -2.02 13.19 -6.86
CA ASP A 95 -1.14 14.11 -7.58
C ASP A 95 -1.61 14.26 -9.05
#